data_AF-A0A847DV03-F1
#
_entry.id   AF-A0A847DV03-F1
#
_cell.length_a   1.000
_cell.length_b   1.000
_cell.length_c   1.000
_cell.angle_alpha   90.00
_cell.angle_beta   90.00
_cell.angle_gamma   90.00
#
_symmetry.space_group_name_H-M   'P 1'
#
loop_
_entity.id
_entity.type
_entity.pdbx_description
1 polymer ?
#
loop_
_entity_poly.entity_id
_entity_poly.type
_entity_poly.pdbx_seq_one_letter_code
_entity_poly.pdbx_strand_id
1 'polypeptide(L)'
;LEARREYSYVYRLHWTGRDPNAPGLASFVRSRQGAADKRRLFVLEATGEPLAKLPPDTEVRGEVQADKGKIIDVVTQPNPHTGGWRLSFYLDPGKANAVDLRARLLHGEQVLSETWIYRWTP
;
A
#
# COMPACT_ATOMS: atom_id res chain seq x y z
N LEU A 1 -1.20 -9.69 29.58
CA LEU A 1 -0.84 -8.93 30.79
C LEU A 1 -1.84 -9.30 31.86
N GLU A 2 -1.38 -9.69 33.04
CA GLU A 2 -2.25 -10.03 34.17
C GLU A 2 -2.67 -8.75 34.90
N ALA A 3 -3.86 -8.77 35.48
CA ALA A 3 -4.30 -7.68 36.34
C ALA A 3 -3.36 -7.54 37.55
N ARG A 4 -3.16 -6.31 38.02
CA ARG A 4 -2.36 -5.98 39.22
C ARG A 4 -0.86 -6.32 39.12
N ARG A 5 -0.33 -6.34 37.90
CA ARG A 5 1.12 -6.38 37.63
C ARG A 5 1.59 -5.02 37.10
N GLU A 6 2.82 -4.66 37.43
CA GLU A 6 3.50 -3.54 36.81
C GLU A 6 4.16 -3.98 35.50
N TYR A 7 4.12 -3.09 34.50
CA TYR A 7 4.80 -3.27 33.22
C TYR A 7 5.53 -1.98 32.87
N SER A 8 6.85 -2.07 32.72
CA SER A 8 7.67 -0.93 32.32
C SER A 8 7.82 -0.91 30.80
N TYR A 9 7.55 0.24 30.18
CA TYR A 9 7.77 0.48 28.76
C TYR A 9 8.71 1.67 28.60
N VAL A 10 9.77 1.47 27.81
CA VAL A 10 10.70 2.55 27.44
C VAL A 10 10.65 2.68 25.92
N TYR A 11 10.33 3.87 25.43
CA TYR A 11 10.20 4.14 24.00
C TYR A 11 10.71 5.54 23.68
N ARG A 12 11.02 5.79 22.41
CA ARG A 12 11.39 7.10 21.88
C ARG A 12 10.37 7.52 20.84
N LEU A 13 9.84 8.73 20.98
CA LEU A 13 8.95 9.33 19.99
C LEU A 13 9.74 10.33 19.13
N HIS A 14 9.56 10.26 17.82
CA HIS A 14 10.10 11.21 16.86
C HIS A 14 8.95 12.03 16.28
N TRP A 15 9.01 13.36 16.42
CA TRP A 15 8.04 14.29 15.83
C TRP A 15 8.65 14.89 14.57
N THR A 16 8.44 14.23 13.44
CA THR A 16 9.11 14.55 12.18
C THR A 16 8.15 14.40 11.01
N GLY A 17 8.39 15.14 9.93
CA GLY A 17 7.59 14.99 8.70
C GLY A 17 7.90 13.71 7.91
N ARG A 18 9.03 13.06 8.19
CA ARG A 18 9.40 11.73 7.67
C ARG A 18 10.17 10.97 8.72
N ASP A 19 9.93 9.67 8.79
CA ASP A 19 10.65 8.77 9.69
C ASP A 19 12.17 8.82 9.40
N PRO A 20 13.00 9.23 10.37
CA PRO A 20 14.45 9.26 10.21
C PRO A 20 15.06 7.85 10.01
N ASN A 21 14.33 6.79 10.35
CA ASN A 21 14.77 5.40 10.25
C ASN A 21 14.04 4.62 9.14
N ALA A 22 13.42 5.33 8.18
CA ALA A 22 12.68 4.68 7.10
C ALA A 22 13.57 3.68 6.32
N PRO A 23 13.09 2.46 6.01
CA PRO A 23 13.91 1.35 5.50
C PRO A 23 14.39 1.48 4.04
N GLY A 24 14.51 2.69 3.50
CA GLY A 24 14.93 2.92 2.11
C GLY A 24 13.95 2.41 1.05
N LEU A 25 12.77 1.93 1.44
CA LEU A 25 11.70 1.50 0.54
C LEU A 25 10.92 2.69 -0.01
N ALA A 26 10.21 2.48 -1.12
CA ALA A 26 9.20 3.44 -1.57
C ALA A 26 7.97 3.42 -0.65
N SER A 27 7.33 4.58 -0.49
CA SER A 27 6.11 4.73 0.30
C SER A 27 4.93 5.13 -0.58
N PHE A 28 3.74 4.72 -0.18
CA PHE A 28 2.50 5.13 -0.83
C PHE A 28 2.11 6.52 -0.36
N VAL A 29 2.42 7.53 -1.18
CA VAL A 29 2.20 8.95 -0.85
C VAL A 29 0.77 9.43 -1.12
N ARG A 30 -0.03 8.64 -1.85
CA ARG A 30 -1.43 8.97 -2.09
C ARG A 30 -2.27 7.72 -2.29
N SER A 31 -3.42 7.69 -1.63
CA SER A 31 -4.44 6.67 -1.81
C SER A 31 -5.73 7.34 -2.25
N ARG A 32 -6.36 6.84 -3.31
CA ARG A 32 -7.67 7.30 -3.78
C ARG A 32 -8.59 6.11 -3.94
N GLN A 33 -9.86 6.35 -3.66
CA GLN A 33 -10.92 5.36 -3.82
C GLN A 33 -12.10 5.97 -4.59
N GLY A 34 -12.67 5.19 -5.52
CA GLY A 34 -13.87 5.56 -6.28
C GLY A 34 -14.90 4.44 -6.30
N ALA A 35 -16.14 4.80 -6.64
CA ALA A 35 -17.18 3.83 -6.98
C ALA A 35 -17.01 3.37 -8.43
N ALA A 36 -17.25 2.09 -8.70
CA ALA A 36 -17.21 1.51 -10.04
C ALA A 36 -18.28 0.41 -10.14
N ASP A 37 -19.52 0.82 -10.41
CA ASP A 37 -20.70 -0.05 -10.28
C ASP A 37 -20.77 -0.68 -8.87
N LYS A 38 -20.87 -2.02 -8.75
CA LYS A 38 -20.85 -2.73 -7.46
C LYS A 38 -19.46 -2.90 -6.86
N ARG A 39 -18.41 -2.45 -7.57
CA ARG A 39 -17.00 -2.56 -7.18
C ARG A 39 -16.48 -1.22 -6.66
N ARG A 40 -15.31 -1.26 -6.02
CA ARG A 40 -14.55 -0.09 -5.61
C ARG A 40 -13.23 -0.06 -6.36
N LEU A 41 -12.94 1.05 -7.04
CA LEU A 41 -11.64 1.28 -7.65
C LEU A 41 -10.70 1.89 -6.61
N PHE A 42 -9.51 1.33 -6.49
CA PHE A 42 -8.41 1.91 -5.73
C PHE A 42 -7.30 2.37 -6.69
N VAL A 43 -6.76 3.55 -6.43
CA VAL A 43 -5.60 4.09 -7.14
C VAL A 43 -4.59 4.59 -6.11
N LEU A 44 -3.45 3.92 -6.04
CA LEU A 44 -2.37 4.18 -5.11
C LEU A 44 -1.17 4.74 -5.87
N GLU A 45 -0.57 5.79 -5.35
CA GLU A 45 0.66 6.40 -5.87
C GLU A 45 1.80 6.09 -4.91
N ALA A 46 2.84 5.43 -5.40
CA ALA A 46 4.06 5.15 -4.65
C ALA A 46 5.24 5.96 -5.21
N THR A 47 6.05 6.51 -4.31
CA THR A 47 7.28 7.22 -4.66
C THR A 47 8.40 6.84 -3.70
N GLY A 48 9.63 6.88 -4.17
CA GLY A 48 10.82 6.61 -3.36
C GLY A 48 11.99 6.30 -4.24
N GLU A 49 13.19 6.29 -3.65
CA GLU A 49 14.43 6.08 -4.39
C GLU A 49 14.49 4.74 -5.15
N PRO A 50 14.02 3.60 -4.61
CA PRO A 50 14.01 2.33 -5.33
C PRO A 50 13.18 2.35 -6.60
N LEU A 51 12.13 3.18 -6.63
CA LEU A 51 11.26 3.35 -7.78
C LEU A 51 11.86 4.35 -8.77
N ALA A 52 12.30 5.53 -8.30
CA ALA A 52 12.77 6.62 -9.15
C ALA A 52 13.98 6.26 -10.04
N LYS A 53 14.74 5.21 -9.68
CA LYS A 53 15.88 4.71 -10.45
C LYS A 53 15.53 3.66 -11.51
N LEU A 54 14.31 3.14 -11.51
CA LEU A 54 13.91 2.10 -12.45
C LEU A 54 13.63 2.71 -13.83
N PRO A 55 14.12 2.09 -14.91
CA PRO A 55 13.67 2.40 -16.26
C PRO A 55 12.13 2.28 -16.39
N PRO A 56 11.46 3.14 -17.18
CA PRO A 56 9.99 3.11 -17.30
C PRO A 56 9.40 1.79 -17.83
N ASP A 57 10.19 1.02 -18.59
CA ASP A 57 9.87 -0.29 -19.13
C ASP A 57 10.11 -1.45 -18.15
N THR A 58 10.61 -1.15 -16.94
CA THR A 58 10.79 -2.14 -15.88
C THR A 58 9.46 -2.74 -15.47
N GLU A 59 9.38 -4.07 -15.50
CA GLU A 59 8.23 -4.79 -14.95
C GLU A 59 8.21 -4.64 -13.42
N VAL A 60 7.26 -3.83 -12.94
CA VAL A 60 6.93 -3.68 -11.53
C VAL A 60 5.59 -4.36 -11.30
N ARG A 61 5.54 -5.38 -10.45
CA ARG A 61 4.32 -6.12 -10.13
C ARG A 61 3.66 -5.56 -8.87
N GLY A 62 2.35 -5.31 -8.95
CA GLY A 62 1.52 -5.03 -7.79
C GLY A 62 1.05 -6.33 -7.15
N GLU A 63 1.38 -6.56 -5.90
CA GLU A 63 0.81 -7.65 -5.12
C GLU A 63 -0.27 -7.09 -4.20
N VAL A 64 -1.52 -7.52 -4.40
CA VAL A 64 -2.68 -7.04 -3.67
C VAL A 64 -3.42 -8.22 -3.06
N GLN A 65 -3.76 -8.09 -1.78
CA GLN A 65 -4.47 -9.11 -1.01
C GLN A 65 -5.70 -8.49 -0.35
N ALA A 66 -6.75 -9.31 -0.23
CA ALA A 66 -7.96 -8.98 0.52
C ALA A 66 -8.32 -10.17 1.41
N ASP A 67 -8.77 -9.91 2.64
CA ASP A 67 -9.29 -10.95 3.54
C ASP A 67 -10.66 -11.50 3.07
N LYS A 68 -11.45 -10.65 2.39
CA LYS A 68 -12.78 -10.94 1.85
C LYS A 68 -12.98 -10.27 0.50
N GLY A 69 -13.96 -10.75 -0.26
CA GLY A 69 -14.24 -10.24 -1.60
C GLY A 69 -13.22 -10.73 -2.64
N LYS A 70 -13.15 -10.05 -3.78
CA LYS A 70 -12.25 -10.37 -4.89
C LYS A 70 -11.47 -9.15 -5.33
N ILE A 71 -10.18 -9.33 -5.54
CA ILE A 71 -9.32 -8.37 -6.23
C ILE A 71 -9.36 -8.65 -7.73
N ILE A 72 -9.54 -7.60 -8.51
CA ILE A 72 -9.74 -7.68 -9.97
C ILE A 72 -8.88 -6.61 -10.63
N ASP A 73 -8.33 -6.92 -11.81
CA ASP A 73 -7.55 -6.01 -12.68
C ASP A 73 -6.45 -5.23 -11.94
N VAL A 74 -5.52 -5.96 -11.33
CA VAL A 74 -4.33 -5.35 -10.73
C VAL A 74 -3.41 -4.86 -11.84
N VAL A 75 -3.24 -3.53 -11.92
CA VAL A 75 -2.41 -2.87 -12.93
C VAL A 75 -1.40 -1.96 -12.23
N THR A 76 -0.16 -2.05 -12.69
CA THR A 76 0.95 -1.21 -12.27
C THR A 76 1.53 -0.49 -13.49
N GLN A 77 1.81 0.80 -13.34
CA GLN A 77 2.38 1.61 -14.40
C GLN A 77 3.26 2.73 -13.83
N PRO A 78 4.33 3.14 -14.55
CA PRO A 78 5.08 4.32 -14.17
C PRO A 78 4.20 5.58 -14.23
N ASN A 79 4.46 6.52 -13.32
CA ASN A 79 3.83 7.83 -13.29
C ASN A 79 4.91 8.92 -13.47
N PRO A 80 5.09 9.45 -14.69
CA PRO A 80 6.16 10.40 -14.98
C PRO A 80 6.00 11.74 -14.25
N HIS A 81 4.78 12.10 -13.83
CA HIS A 81 4.54 13.35 -13.11
C HIS A 81 5.04 13.31 -11.66
N THR A 82 5.13 12.12 -11.06
CA THR A 82 5.60 11.93 -9.69
C THR A 82 6.98 11.29 -9.60
N GLY A 83 7.53 10.80 -10.73
CA GLY A 83 8.74 9.97 -10.74
C GLY A 83 8.56 8.64 -10.00
N GLY A 84 7.31 8.20 -9.86
CA GLY A 84 6.92 7.02 -9.08
C GLY A 84 6.07 6.04 -9.89
N TRP A 85 5.41 5.12 -9.21
CA TRP A 85 4.54 4.11 -9.83
C TRP A 85 3.13 4.24 -9.30
N ARG A 86 2.16 4.02 -10.18
CA ARG A 86 0.75 3.91 -9.85
C ARG A 86 0.36 2.44 -9.82
N LEU A 87 -0.31 2.05 -8.75
CA LEU A 87 -1.00 0.76 -8.62
C LEU A 87 -2.50 1.01 -8.61
N SER A 88 -3.24 0.33 -9.48
CA SER A 88 -4.70 0.34 -9.47
C SER A 88 -5.27 -1.06 -9.47
N PHE A 89 -6.39 -1.24 -8.79
CA PHE A 89 -7.15 -2.48 -8.76
C PHE A 89 -8.61 -2.22 -8.38
N TYR A 90 -9.48 -3.15 -8.71
CA TYR A 90 -10.85 -3.17 -8.21
C TYR A 90 -10.98 -4.14 -7.04
N LEU A 91 -11.76 -3.73 -6.04
CA LEU A 91 -12.33 -4.62 -5.03
C LEU A 91 -13.80 -4.86 -5.37
N ASP A 92 -14.18 -6.13 -5.57
CA ASP A 92 -15.57 -6.59 -5.44
C ASP A 92 -15.78 -7.10 -4.01
N PRO A 93 -16.46 -6.33 -3.13
CA PRO A 93 -16.66 -6.74 -1.75
C PRO A 93 -17.74 -7.82 -1.58
N GLY A 94 -18.53 -8.12 -2.61
CA GLY A 94 -19.71 -8.98 -2.50
C GLY A 94 -20.69 -8.44 -1.45
N LYS A 95 -20.89 -9.20 -0.37
CA LYS A 95 -21.78 -8.84 0.75
C LYS A 95 -21.02 -8.40 2.01
N ALA A 96 -19.69 -8.26 1.94
CA ALA A 96 -18.88 -7.89 3.10
C ALA A 96 -19.17 -6.44 3.52
N ASN A 97 -19.29 -6.22 4.83
CA ASN A 97 -19.39 -4.90 5.45
C ASN A 97 -18.01 -4.34 5.88
N ALA A 98 -16.96 -5.15 5.82
CA ALA A 98 -15.57 -4.74 6.01
C ALA A 98 -14.62 -5.68 5.26
N VAL A 99 -13.62 -5.10 4.59
CA VAL A 99 -12.54 -5.80 3.90
C VAL A 99 -11.19 -5.19 4.28
N ASP A 100 -10.27 -6.02 4.75
CA ASP A 100 -8.87 -5.68 5.00
C ASP A 100 -8.06 -5.93 3.74
N LEU A 101 -7.42 -4.86 3.26
CA LEU A 101 -6.59 -4.84 2.07
C LEU A 101 -5.13 -4.67 2.44
N ARG A 102 -4.27 -5.36 1.70
CA ARG A 102 -2.82 -5.15 1.72
C ARG A 102 -2.30 -5.00 0.29
N ALA A 103 -1.35 -4.09 0.08
CA ALA A 103 -0.71 -3.92 -1.22
C ALA A 103 0.79 -3.61 -1.08
N ARG A 104 1.60 -4.11 -2.00
CA ARG A 104 3.02 -3.76 -2.14
C ARG A 104 3.48 -3.87 -3.59
N LEU A 105 4.56 -3.17 -3.92
CA LEU A 105 5.21 -3.22 -5.23
C LEU A 105 6.46 -4.10 -5.17
N LEU A 106 6.65 -4.92 -6.20
CA LEU A 106 7.81 -5.79 -6.33
C LEU A 106 8.43 -5.66 -7.73
N HIS A 107 9.72 -5.95 -7.82
CA HIS A 107 10.40 -6.28 -9.08
C HIS A 107 11.01 -7.67 -8.93
N GLY A 108 10.50 -8.64 -9.68
CA GLY A 108 10.73 -10.06 -9.40
C GLY A 108 10.30 -10.42 -7.98
N GLU A 109 11.26 -10.85 -7.16
CA GLU A 109 11.07 -11.16 -5.73
C GLU A 109 11.45 -10.00 -4.80
N GLN A 110 12.11 -8.96 -5.32
CA GLN A 110 12.53 -7.81 -4.53
C GLN A 110 11.34 -6.93 -4.19
N VAL A 111 11.13 -6.69 -2.89
CA VAL A 111 10.13 -5.73 -2.40
C VAL A 111 10.66 -4.31 -2.60
N LEU A 112 9.91 -3.48 -3.32
CA LEU A 112 10.28 -2.11 -3.65
C LEU A 112 9.58 -1.06 -2.77
N SER A 113 8.44 -1.42 -2.18
CA SER A 113 7.65 -0.51 -1.35
C SER A 113 7.38 -1.05 0.05
N GLU A 114 6.97 -0.17 0.95
CA GLU A 114 6.24 -0.56 2.14
C GLU A 114 4.99 -1.39 1.79
N THR A 115 4.41 -2.01 2.82
CA THR A 115 3.08 -2.63 2.70
C THR A 115 2.02 -1.59 3.05
N TRP A 116 1.24 -1.17 2.05
CA TRP A 116 0.03 -0.40 2.28
C TRP A 116 -1.03 -1.30 2.91
N ILE A 117 -1.62 -0.86 4.03
CA ILE A 117 -2.69 -1.58 4.72
C ILE A 117 -3.89 -0.64 4.81
N TYR A 118 -5.06 -1.14 4.45
CA TYR A 118 -6.29 -0.34 4.44
C TYR A 118 -7.50 -1.19 4.77
N ARG A 119 -8.41 -0.66 5.59
CA ARG A 119 -9.72 -1.28 5.81
C ARG A 119 -10.77 -0.52 5.02
N TRP A 120 -11.40 -1.21 4.07
CA TRP A 120 -12.58 -0.72 3.39
C TRP A 120 -13.85 -1.06 4.18
N THR A 121 -14.74 -0.09 4.30
CA THR A 121 -16.13 -0.23 4.76
C THR A 121 -17.05 0.51 3.78
N PRO A 122 -18.30 0.06 3.58
CA PRO A 122 -19.25 0.68 2.67
C PRO A 122 -19.61 2.11 3.05
#